data_AF-A0A952VXL4-F1
#
_entry.id   AF-A0A952VXL4-F1
#
_cell.length_a   1.000
_cell.length_b   1.000
_cell.length_c   1.000
_cell.angle_alpha   90.00
_cell.angle_beta   90.00
_cell.angle_gamma   90.00
#
_symmetry.space_group_name_H-M   'P 1'
#
loop_
_entity.id
_entity.type
_entity.pdbx_description
1 polymer ?
#
loop_
_entity_poly.entity_id
_entity_poly.type
_entity_poly.pdbx_seq_one_letter_code
_entity_poly.pdbx_strand_id
1 'polypeptide(L)'
;MKTLKSKRFSGDSDLGLVLNGGLRLAAAGTEPFPAPVLSNGAPIVAVQQALIDIGYPLPAFGADGAFGSELGSAVVKFKKDWQIMPDDPVIGPRTILALDKEMIAFERPTPEPPPPPLPSPPGDPFGRTPAGLAKLPAALAIVAAFGAKGTGSNWLHLNRSKVAAAIADRINNPDGAQQGGNGLCTVAAFINVWAQDAPDSYAAFATALFDNASANLAPDQMGRGLRIKVTNALLEADYNRIATRMTEKKFPVPSQADWMVMSAIRDSSNVVTPFTGDPDDWVSHVLGDGSFSSELDTWLRNAGAWGGGVIRVSNDLLTATLEEAKRLEPIRSRCLLEIDVGMLNNSTGGHTVVLRSPITQTPDGVVTLKVWSWAGLRDVRVTKEKFEDTYHGANVAFL
;
A
#
# COMPACT_ATOMS: atom_id res chain seq x y z
N MET A 1 23.03 29.60 -14.93
CA MET A 1 22.58 28.47 -15.78
C MET A 1 22.19 27.31 -14.88
N LYS A 2 21.19 26.52 -15.27
CA LYS A 2 20.81 25.30 -14.55
C LYS A 2 21.84 24.21 -14.82
N THR A 3 22.04 23.30 -13.86
CA THR A 3 22.97 22.17 -13.99
C THR A 3 22.26 20.86 -13.64
N LEU A 4 22.62 19.79 -14.34
CA LEU A 4 22.20 18.43 -14.05
C LEU A 4 22.97 17.91 -12.84
N LYS A 5 22.34 17.06 -12.02
CA LYS A 5 22.83 16.66 -10.70
C LYS A 5 23.11 15.17 -10.57
N SER A 6 22.52 14.33 -11.41
CA SER A 6 22.85 12.89 -11.46
C SER A 6 24.31 12.70 -11.86
N LYS A 7 24.98 11.69 -11.31
CA LYS A 7 26.31 11.24 -11.72
C LYS A 7 26.37 10.97 -13.23
N ARG A 8 25.30 10.41 -13.82
CA ARG A 8 25.21 10.07 -15.25
C ARG A 8 25.18 11.29 -16.17
N PHE A 9 24.61 12.42 -15.73
CA PHE A 9 24.49 13.60 -16.58
C PHE A 9 25.28 14.83 -16.11
N SER A 10 25.70 14.85 -14.84
CA SER A 10 26.49 15.95 -14.30
C SER A 10 27.83 16.05 -15.03
N GLY A 11 28.21 17.27 -15.41
CA GLY A 11 29.46 17.52 -16.13
C GLY A 11 29.39 17.34 -17.65
N ASP A 12 28.31 16.77 -18.20
CA ASP A 12 28.10 16.73 -19.65
C ASP A 12 27.66 18.12 -20.15
N SER A 13 28.51 18.75 -20.96
CA SER A 13 28.28 20.11 -21.47
C SER A 13 27.08 20.19 -22.41
N ASP A 14 26.86 19.16 -23.23
CA ASP A 14 25.79 19.13 -24.23
C ASP A 14 24.43 18.87 -23.56
N LEU A 15 24.36 17.94 -22.60
CA LEU A 15 23.15 17.77 -21.79
C LEU A 15 22.88 19.00 -20.93
N GLY A 16 23.92 19.70 -20.49
CA GLY A 16 23.80 21.03 -19.90
C GLY A 16 23.14 22.04 -20.84
N LEU A 17 23.51 22.05 -22.13
CA LEU A 17 22.84 22.88 -23.14
C LEU A 17 21.39 22.44 -23.37
N VAL A 18 21.09 21.13 -23.34
CA VAL A 18 19.71 20.62 -23.44
C VAL A 18 18.87 21.13 -22.27
N LEU A 19 19.39 21.07 -21.04
CA LEU A 19 18.69 21.57 -19.85
C LEU A 19 18.41 23.08 -19.91
N ASN A 20 19.33 23.84 -20.51
CA ASN A 20 19.20 25.29 -20.64
C ASN A 20 18.51 25.71 -21.95
N GLY A 21 18.04 24.77 -22.77
CA GLY A 21 17.30 25.03 -24.01
C GLY A 21 18.14 25.47 -25.20
N GLY A 22 19.47 25.35 -25.12
CA GLY A 22 20.40 25.65 -26.21
C GLY A 22 20.67 24.48 -27.17
N LEU A 23 20.20 23.27 -26.83
CA LEU A 23 20.35 22.06 -27.63
C LEU A 23 19.11 21.16 -27.45
N ARG A 24 18.83 20.30 -28.43
CA ARG A 24 17.82 19.22 -28.32
C ARG A 24 18.40 17.92 -28.82
N LEU A 25 18.00 16.80 -28.21
CA LEU A 25 18.31 15.47 -28.76
C LEU A 25 17.08 14.95 -29.50
N ALA A 26 17.24 14.61 -30.77
CA ALA A 26 16.18 14.06 -31.61
C ALA A 26 16.77 13.37 -32.85
N ALA A 27 15.92 12.70 -33.63
CA ALA A 27 16.33 12.01 -34.85
C ALA A 27 16.95 12.99 -35.88
N ALA A 28 17.87 12.47 -36.70
CA ALA A 28 18.46 13.26 -37.78
C ALA A 28 17.37 13.78 -38.73
N GLY A 29 17.46 15.05 -39.12
CA GLY A 29 16.45 15.71 -39.95
C GLY A 29 15.28 16.33 -39.18
N THR A 30 15.23 16.20 -37.85
CA THR A 30 14.31 17.00 -37.01
C THR A 30 14.62 18.49 -37.19
N GLU A 31 13.56 19.31 -37.37
CA GLU A 31 13.69 20.75 -37.62
C GLU A 31 14.55 21.42 -36.52
N PRO A 32 15.56 22.25 -36.88
CA PRO A 32 16.51 22.83 -35.92
C PRO A 32 15.96 24.01 -35.11
N PHE A 33 14.69 24.38 -35.26
CA PHE A 33 14.02 25.40 -34.46
C PHE A 33 13.25 24.77 -33.28
N PRO A 34 13.33 25.30 -32.04
CA PRO A 34 13.98 26.55 -31.62
C PRO A 34 15.46 26.44 -31.24
N ALA A 35 16.05 25.24 -31.29
CA ALA A 35 17.45 25.01 -30.96
C ALA A 35 18.04 23.85 -31.78
N PRO A 36 19.35 23.87 -32.08
CA PRO A 36 20.00 22.81 -32.85
C PRO A 36 19.71 21.41 -32.31
N VAL A 37 19.73 20.42 -33.21
CA VAL A 37 19.47 19.02 -32.90
C VAL A 37 20.77 18.23 -32.95
N LEU A 38 21.06 17.49 -31.88
CA LEU A 38 22.07 16.46 -31.85
C LEU A 38 21.38 15.10 -31.98
N SER A 39 21.81 14.30 -32.96
CA SER A 39 21.18 13.01 -33.29
C SER A 39 22.10 11.81 -33.11
N ASN A 40 23.37 12.04 -32.75
CA ASN A 40 24.31 10.98 -32.38
C ASN A 40 25.34 11.47 -31.37
N GLY A 41 26.02 10.55 -30.68
CA GLY A 41 27.17 10.82 -29.83
C GLY A 41 26.97 10.50 -28.35
N ALA A 42 27.98 10.81 -27.55
CA ALA A 42 28.04 10.47 -26.13
C ALA A 42 26.84 10.95 -25.29
N PRO A 43 26.27 12.16 -25.52
CA PRO A 43 25.07 12.60 -24.80
C PRO A 43 23.86 11.69 -25.03
N ILE A 44 23.74 11.09 -26.22
CA ILE A 44 22.65 10.17 -26.55
C ILE A 44 22.88 8.80 -25.91
N VAL A 45 24.12 8.30 -25.90
CA VAL A 45 24.48 7.08 -25.15
C VAL A 45 24.07 7.23 -23.68
N ALA A 46 24.39 8.37 -23.06
CA ALA A 46 24.08 8.63 -21.67
C ALA A 46 22.57 8.57 -21.39
N VAL A 47 21.75 9.15 -22.28
CA VAL A 47 20.29 9.11 -22.20
C VAL A 47 19.72 7.72 -22.44
N GLN A 48 20.20 7.01 -23.45
CA GLN A 48 19.75 5.63 -23.74
C GLN A 48 19.99 4.72 -22.54
N GLN A 49 21.19 4.80 -21.96
CA GLN A 49 21.51 4.01 -20.79
C GLN A 49 20.67 4.42 -19.57
N ALA A 50 20.38 5.72 -19.39
CA ALA A 50 19.48 6.17 -18.33
C ALA A 50 18.06 5.59 -18.47
N LEU A 51 17.51 5.62 -19.69
CA LEU A 51 16.19 5.06 -19.99
C LEU A 51 16.15 3.54 -19.73
N ILE A 52 17.17 2.80 -20.17
CA ILE A 52 17.31 1.36 -19.90
C ILE A 52 17.34 1.11 -18.39
N ASP A 53 18.19 1.84 -17.65
CA ASP A 53 18.38 1.68 -16.21
C ASP A 53 17.08 1.90 -15.41
N ILE A 54 16.24 2.86 -15.83
CA ILE A 54 14.97 3.19 -15.18
C ILE A 54 13.75 2.46 -15.79
N GLY A 55 13.98 1.41 -16.59
CA GLY A 55 12.94 0.48 -17.01
C GLY A 55 12.26 0.77 -18.36
N TYR A 56 12.88 1.57 -19.22
CA TYR A 56 12.47 1.81 -20.61
C TYR A 56 13.42 1.07 -21.56
N PRO A 57 13.15 -0.20 -21.89
CA PRO A 57 14.09 -1.04 -22.61
C PRO A 57 14.29 -0.57 -24.06
N LEU A 58 15.52 -0.72 -24.55
CA LEU A 58 15.91 -0.53 -25.95
C LEU A 58 16.46 -1.87 -26.49
N PRO A 59 15.60 -2.89 -26.69
CA PRO A 59 16.04 -4.26 -26.98
C PRO A 59 16.74 -4.47 -28.32
N ALA A 60 16.51 -3.60 -29.32
CA ALA A 60 17.06 -3.78 -30.66
C ALA A 60 18.50 -3.28 -30.76
N PHE A 61 18.79 -2.07 -30.25
CA PHE A 61 20.10 -1.44 -30.42
C PHE A 61 20.81 -1.09 -29.11
N GLY A 62 20.10 -1.06 -27.98
CA GLY A 62 20.68 -0.66 -26.70
C GLY A 62 21.16 0.79 -26.69
N ALA A 63 22.22 1.06 -25.94
CA ALA A 63 22.85 2.38 -25.87
C ALA A 63 23.94 2.53 -26.95
N ASP A 64 23.51 2.61 -28.22
CA ASP A 64 24.37 2.68 -29.40
C ASP A 64 24.84 4.10 -29.77
N GLY A 65 24.31 5.12 -29.10
CA GLY A 65 24.64 6.52 -29.32
C GLY A 65 23.94 7.15 -30.53
N ALA A 66 22.94 6.48 -31.13
CA ALA A 66 22.17 7.02 -32.24
C ALA A 66 20.72 7.31 -31.82
N PHE A 67 20.20 8.48 -32.22
CA PHE A 67 18.81 8.83 -31.99
C PHE A 67 17.90 8.21 -33.07
N GLY A 68 17.64 6.91 -32.93
CA GLY A 68 16.75 6.13 -33.80
C GLY A 68 15.27 6.14 -33.37
N SER A 69 14.44 5.42 -34.13
CA SER A 69 13.00 5.26 -33.84
C SER A 69 12.71 4.56 -32.52
N GLU A 70 13.59 3.63 -32.10
CA GLU A 70 13.50 2.93 -30.83
C GLU A 70 13.66 3.90 -29.64
N LEU A 71 14.74 4.68 -29.63
CA LEU A 71 14.95 5.72 -28.62
C LEU A 71 13.83 6.76 -28.64
N GLY A 72 13.40 7.19 -29.82
CA GLY A 72 12.26 8.11 -29.96
C GLY A 72 10.99 7.57 -29.30
N SER A 73 10.68 6.28 -29.49
CA SER A 73 9.51 5.63 -28.89
C SER A 73 9.63 5.53 -27.37
N ALA A 74 10.82 5.19 -26.85
CA ALA A 74 11.09 5.17 -25.41
C ALA A 74 10.94 6.56 -24.78
N VAL A 75 11.40 7.61 -25.45
CA VAL A 75 11.25 9.01 -25.01
C VAL A 75 9.78 9.41 -24.96
N VAL A 76 8.98 9.08 -25.97
CA VAL A 76 7.53 9.36 -25.98
C VAL A 76 6.85 8.63 -24.82
N LYS A 77 7.19 7.35 -24.60
CA LYS A 77 6.63 6.57 -23.49
C LYS A 77 7.00 7.20 -22.14
N PHE A 78 8.27 7.50 -21.92
CA PHE A 78 8.74 8.20 -20.72
C PHE A 78 7.97 9.50 -20.48
N LYS A 79 7.82 10.34 -21.52
CA LYS A 79 7.06 11.58 -21.39
C LYS A 79 5.60 11.37 -21.02
N LYS A 80 4.94 10.34 -21.54
CA LYS A 80 3.55 10.02 -21.19
C LYS A 80 3.42 9.58 -19.73
N ASP A 81 4.29 8.66 -19.30
CA ASP A 81 4.30 8.15 -17.92
C ASP A 81 4.56 9.28 -16.91
N TRP A 82 5.40 10.25 -17.29
CA TRP A 82 5.78 11.41 -16.46
C TRP A 82 4.97 12.69 -16.74
N GLN A 83 3.92 12.60 -17.56
CA GLN A 83 3.03 13.73 -17.93
C GLN A 83 3.78 14.98 -18.45
N ILE A 84 4.84 14.76 -19.22
CA ILE A 84 5.68 15.79 -19.83
C ILE A 84 5.14 16.12 -21.22
N MET A 85 4.75 17.38 -21.42
CA MET A 85 4.33 17.89 -22.73
C MET A 85 5.41 18.78 -23.36
N PRO A 86 5.57 18.76 -24.70
CA PRO A 86 4.87 17.90 -25.67
C PRO A 86 5.34 16.43 -25.64
N ASP A 87 4.48 15.51 -26.05
CA ASP A 87 4.73 14.05 -26.12
C ASP A 87 5.42 13.62 -27.41
N ASP A 88 6.28 14.49 -27.94
CA ASP A 88 7.08 14.26 -29.14
C ASP A 88 8.37 13.46 -28.84
N PRO A 89 8.99 12.81 -29.83
CA PRO A 89 10.25 12.07 -29.67
C PRO A 89 11.48 13.01 -29.60
N VAL A 90 11.39 14.07 -28.79
CA VAL A 90 12.41 15.12 -28.62
C VAL A 90 12.79 15.27 -27.16
N ILE A 91 14.07 15.22 -26.85
CA ILE A 91 14.58 15.48 -25.50
C ILE A 91 14.99 16.93 -25.40
N GLY A 92 14.13 17.71 -24.75
CA GLY A 92 14.37 19.10 -24.40
C GLY A 92 14.49 19.32 -22.88
N PRO A 93 14.46 20.59 -22.43
CA PRO A 93 14.73 20.96 -21.04
C PRO A 93 13.91 20.19 -19.99
N ARG A 94 12.61 20.00 -20.24
CA ARG A 94 11.70 19.32 -19.30
C ARG A 94 12.01 17.82 -19.22
N THR A 95 12.29 17.20 -20.36
CA THR A 95 12.59 15.78 -20.47
C THR A 95 13.90 15.44 -19.77
N ILE A 96 14.98 16.20 -20.05
CA ILE A 96 16.29 15.91 -19.46
C ILE A 96 16.29 16.20 -17.95
N LEU A 97 15.54 17.20 -17.49
CA LEU A 97 15.39 17.48 -16.06
C LEU A 97 14.66 16.36 -15.32
N ALA A 98 13.63 15.77 -15.95
CA ALA A 98 12.92 14.64 -15.36
C ALA A 98 13.81 13.39 -15.31
N LEU A 99 14.53 13.08 -16.40
CA LEU A 99 15.50 11.99 -16.42
C LEU A 99 16.59 12.16 -15.36
N ASP A 100 17.11 13.38 -15.19
CA ASP A 100 18.12 13.69 -14.17
C ASP A 100 17.61 13.41 -12.75
N LYS A 101 16.36 13.75 -12.47
CA LYS A 101 15.73 13.47 -11.18
C LYS A 101 15.63 11.97 -10.91
N GLU A 102 15.24 11.18 -11.91
CA GLU A 102 15.15 9.72 -11.77
C GLU A 102 16.53 9.08 -11.65
N MET A 103 17.53 9.58 -12.37
CA MET A 103 18.90 9.10 -12.24
C MET A 103 19.49 9.41 -10.86
N ILE A 104 19.18 10.56 -10.25
CA ILE A 104 19.56 10.83 -8.85
C ILE A 104 18.94 9.81 -7.89
N ALA A 105 17.73 9.31 -8.16
CA ALA A 105 17.11 8.27 -7.35
C ALA A 105 17.76 6.90 -7.57
N PHE A 106 18.05 6.55 -8.83
CA PHE A 106 18.69 5.29 -9.23
C PHE A 106 20.15 5.17 -8.76
N GLU A 107 20.92 6.25 -8.83
CA GLU A 107 22.35 6.29 -8.51
C GLU A 107 22.65 6.44 -7.02
N ARG A 108 21.62 6.54 -6.17
CA ARG A 108 21.84 6.42 -4.74
C ARG A 108 22.57 5.09 -4.51
N PRO A 109 23.76 5.11 -3.88
CA PRO A 109 24.41 3.87 -3.51
C PRO A 109 23.39 3.04 -2.75
N THR A 110 23.20 1.78 -3.15
CA THR A 110 22.65 0.79 -2.25
C THR A 110 23.48 0.90 -0.96
N PRO A 111 22.85 1.12 0.21
CA PRO A 111 23.59 1.12 1.46
C PRO A 111 24.45 -0.15 1.48
N GLU A 112 25.72 0.00 1.88
CA GLU A 112 26.58 -1.15 2.14
C GLU A 112 25.79 -2.14 3.03
N PRO A 113 25.85 -3.47 2.78
CA PRO A 113 25.19 -4.42 3.67
C PRO A 113 25.69 -4.11 5.07
N PRO A 114 24.81 -3.78 6.03
CA PRO A 114 25.27 -3.49 7.36
C PRO A 114 26.05 -4.72 7.85
N PRO A 115 27.10 -4.55 8.68
CA PRO A 115 27.52 -5.66 9.52
C PRO A 115 26.27 -6.28 10.13
N PRO A 116 26.17 -7.63 10.26
CA PRO A 116 24.95 -8.29 10.70
C PRO A 116 24.39 -7.49 11.86
N PRO A 117 23.15 -6.98 11.74
CA PRO A 117 22.70 -5.91 12.61
C PRO A 117 22.96 -6.37 14.03
N LEU A 118 23.68 -5.54 14.81
CA LEU A 118 23.42 -5.52 16.24
C LEU A 118 21.89 -5.50 16.32
N PRO A 119 21.26 -6.45 17.04
CA PRO A 119 19.82 -6.58 17.05
C PRO A 119 19.25 -5.17 17.18
N SER A 120 18.50 -4.73 16.16
CA SER A 120 17.90 -3.40 16.18
C SER A 120 17.32 -3.24 17.58
N PRO A 121 17.63 -2.16 18.35
CA PRO A 121 16.96 -1.95 19.62
C PRO A 121 15.49 -2.14 19.33
N PRO A 122 14.79 -3.08 19.99
CA PRO A 122 13.62 -3.73 19.44
C PRO A 122 12.75 -2.64 18.85
N GLY A 123 12.74 -2.57 17.50
CA GLY A 123 11.81 -1.71 16.81
C GLY A 123 10.45 -2.07 17.36
N ASP A 124 9.54 -1.11 17.43
CA ASP A 124 8.18 -1.40 17.87
C ASP A 124 7.74 -2.77 17.31
N PRO A 125 7.31 -3.72 18.16
CA PRO A 125 7.16 -5.12 17.75
C PRO A 125 6.11 -5.31 16.65
N PHE A 126 5.32 -4.28 16.36
CA PHE A 126 4.30 -4.24 15.33
C PHE A 126 4.73 -3.41 14.11
N GLY A 127 5.97 -2.89 14.10
CA GLY A 127 6.52 -2.09 13.01
C GLY A 127 6.03 -0.65 12.97
N ARG A 128 5.47 -0.10 14.07
CA ARG A 128 5.00 1.30 14.11
C ARG A 128 6.11 2.29 13.76
N THR A 129 5.74 3.35 13.06
CA THR A 129 6.62 4.51 12.89
C THR A 129 6.79 5.27 14.21
N PRO A 130 7.87 6.05 14.39
CA PRO A 130 7.98 6.98 15.51
C PRO A 130 6.79 7.95 15.63
N ALA A 131 6.24 8.39 14.49
CA ALA A 131 5.05 9.24 14.46
C ALA A 131 3.79 8.49 14.96
N GLY A 132 3.61 7.22 14.56
CA GLY A 132 2.54 6.36 15.06
C GLY A 132 2.65 6.11 16.57
N LEU A 133 3.86 5.81 17.05
CA LEU A 133 4.15 5.64 18.49
C LEU A 133 3.79 6.89 19.31
N ALA A 134 4.15 8.08 18.82
CA ALA A 134 3.87 9.34 19.50
C ALA A 134 2.37 9.63 19.69
N LYS A 135 1.51 9.00 18.89
CA LYS A 135 0.05 9.16 18.95
C LYS A 135 -0.64 8.24 19.96
N LEU A 136 0.04 7.21 20.47
CA LEU A 136 -0.56 6.24 21.40
C LEU A 136 -1.19 6.88 22.65
N PRO A 137 -0.55 7.84 23.34
CA PRO A 137 -1.16 8.44 24.53
C PRO A 137 -2.45 9.20 24.23
N ALA A 138 -2.49 9.93 23.11
CA ALA A 138 -3.69 10.66 22.68
C ALA A 138 -4.82 9.68 22.31
N ALA A 139 -4.49 8.61 21.59
CA ALA A 139 -5.43 7.55 21.24
C ALA A 139 -6.04 6.89 22.49
N LEU A 140 -5.22 6.51 23.46
CA LEU A 140 -5.67 5.91 24.71
C LEU A 140 -6.50 6.88 25.57
N ALA A 141 -6.18 8.17 25.54
CA ALA A 141 -6.98 9.19 26.23
C ALA A 141 -8.40 9.32 25.62
N ILE A 142 -8.52 9.27 24.29
CA ILE A 142 -9.83 9.23 23.59
C ILE A 142 -10.64 8.02 24.08
N VAL A 143 -10.02 6.84 24.13
CA VAL A 143 -10.69 5.60 24.55
C VAL A 143 -11.08 5.63 26.02
N ALA A 144 -10.22 6.14 26.90
CA ALA A 144 -10.51 6.28 28.32
C ALA A 144 -11.70 7.23 28.55
N ALA A 145 -11.71 8.38 27.87
CA ALA A 145 -12.83 9.33 27.93
C ALA A 145 -14.13 8.71 27.40
N PHE A 146 -14.06 7.93 26.32
CA PHE A 146 -15.20 7.17 25.78
C PHE A 146 -15.73 6.13 26.78
N GLY A 147 -14.85 5.36 27.41
CA GLY A 147 -15.21 4.31 28.37
C GLY A 147 -15.83 4.86 29.67
N ALA A 148 -15.46 6.08 30.06
CA ALA A 148 -16.01 6.77 31.24
C ALA A 148 -17.42 7.34 31.02
N LYS A 149 -17.92 7.40 29.77
CA LYS A 149 -19.29 7.82 29.48
C LYS A 149 -20.30 6.78 30.01
N GLY A 150 -21.50 7.24 30.39
CA GLY A 150 -22.56 6.39 30.96
C GLY A 150 -23.15 5.34 30.00
N THR A 151 -24.21 4.66 30.46
CA THR A 151 -24.90 3.62 29.71
C THR A 151 -25.76 4.22 28.59
N GLY A 152 -25.47 3.87 27.35
CA GLY A 152 -26.23 4.31 26.17
C GLY A 152 -25.44 4.04 24.90
N SER A 153 -26.07 3.45 23.90
CA SER A 153 -25.47 3.16 22.60
C SER A 153 -26.55 2.98 21.54
N ASN A 154 -26.24 3.30 20.29
CA ASN A 154 -27.07 2.87 19.15
C ASN A 154 -26.97 1.36 18.91
N TRP A 155 -25.95 0.71 19.47
CA TRP A 155 -25.72 -0.73 19.37
C TRP A 155 -26.43 -1.47 20.51
N LEU A 156 -27.48 -2.23 20.17
CA LEU A 156 -28.36 -2.84 21.16
C LEU A 156 -27.69 -3.92 22.03
N HIS A 157 -26.68 -4.59 21.47
CA HIS A 157 -26.06 -5.78 22.07
C HIS A 157 -24.57 -5.61 22.38
N LEU A 158 -24.05 -4.37 22.32
CA LEU A 158 -22.67 -4.06 22.67
C LEU A 158 -22.55 -3.36 24.03
N ASN A 159 -21.48 -3.69 24.75
CA ASN A 159 -21.16 -3.10 26.04
C ASN A 159 -20.03 -2.09 25.88
N ARG A 160 -20.29 -0.82 26.22
CA ARG A 160 -19.33 0.29 26.09
C ARG A 160 -17.98 0.00 26.76
N SER A 161 -17.96 -0.53 27.97
CA SER A 161 -16.70 -0.82 28.67
C SER A 161 -15.89 -1.95 28.01
N LYS A 162 -16.57 -2.99 27.51
CA LYS A 162 -15.92 -4.06 26.74
C LYS A 162 -15.38 -3.55 25.41
N VAL A 163 -16.15 -2.71 24.72
CA VAL A 163 -15.71 -2.05 23.48
C VAL A 163 -14.51 -1.14 23.75
N ALA A 164 -14.55 -0.31 24.80
CA ALA A 164 -13.43 0.56 25.16
C ALA A 164 -12.15 -0.23 25.46
N ALA A 165 -12.25 -1.28 26.28
CA ALA A 165 -11.12 -2.16 26.57
C ALA A 165 -10.54 -2.78 25.30
N ALA A 166 -11.39 -3.30 24.41
CA ALA A 166 -10.95 -3.90 23.16
C ALA A 166 -10.33 -2.89 22.17
N ILE A 167 -10.82 -1.64 22.10
CA ILE A 167 -10.18 -0.59 21.29
C ILE A 167 -8.78 -0.28 21.86
N ALA A 168 -8.65 -0.16 23.19
CA ALA A 168 -7.34 0.06 23.83
C ALA A 168 -6.38 -1.11 23.57
N ASP A 169 -6.87 -2.35 23.64
CA ASP A 169 -6.08 -3.54 23.31
C ASP A 169 -5.60 -3.49 21.87
N ARG A 170 -6.43 -3.05 20.93
CA ARG A 170 -6.06 -2.96 19.51
C ARG A 170 -5.07 -1.83 19.23
N ILE A 171 -5.19 -0.70 19.93
CA ILE A 171 -4.20 0.39 19.90
C ILE A 171 -2.85 -0.10 20.41
N ASN A 172 -2.81 -0.87 21.50
CA ASN A 172 -1.58 -1.39 22.09
C ASN A 172 -1.01 -2.60 21.32
N ASN A 173 -1.87 -3.43 20.74
CA ASN A 173 -1.54 -4.64 19.99
C ASN A 173 -2.33 -4.73 18.66
N PRO A 174 -1.85 -4.05 17.60
CA PRO A 174 -2.47 -4.05 16.27
C PRO A 174 -2.51 -5.43 15.63
N ASP A 175 -1.51 -6.27 15.93
CA ASP A 175 -1.42 -7.63 15.37
C ASP A 175 -2.51 -8.56 15.90
N GLY A 176 -3.22 -8.19 16.95
CA GLY A 176 -4.36 -8.99 17.41
C GLY A 176 -5.62 -8.86 16.55
N ALA A 177 -5.67 -7.98 15.53
CA ALA A 177 -6.89 -7.69 14.74
C ALA A 177 -7.55 -8.96 14.21
N GLN A 178 -8.76 -9.25 14.71
CA GLN A 178 -9.43 -10.55 14.54
C GLN A 178 -10.73 -10.40 13.76
N GLN A 179 -10.83 -11.09 12.63
CA GLN A 179 -12.00 -11.09 11.74
C GLN A 179 -13.02 -12.20 12.02
N GLY A 180 -12.64 -13.19 12.83
CA GLY A 180 -13.43 -14.39 13.08
C GLY A 180 -13.75 -15.17 11.79
N GLY A 181 -14.96 -15.71 11.72
CA GLY A 181 -15.44 -16.50 10.57
C GLY A 181 -15.98 -15.68 9.38
N ASN A 182 -15.85 -14.35 9.41
CA ASN A 182 -16.61 -13.47 8.51
C ASN A 182 -15.92 -13.14 7.17
N GLY A 183 -14.78 -13.77 6.86
CA GLY A 183 -14.07 -13.53 5.60
C GLY A 183 -13.47 -12.12 5.43
N LEU A 184 -13.42 -11.28 6.47
CA LEU A 184 -13.03 -9.85 6.41
C LEU A 184 -11.51 -9.58 6.35
N CYS A 185 -10.73 -10.34 5.57
CA CYS A 185 -9.28 -10.27 5.62
C CYS A 185 -8.70 -8.92 5.21
N THR A 186 -9.25 -8.27 4.18
CA THR A 186 -8.82 -6.93 3.74
C THR A 186 -9.11 -5.87 4.79
N VAL A 187 -10.29 -5.90 5.41
CA VAL A 187 -10.66 -4.97 6.49
C VAL A 187 -9.77 -5.19 7.71
N ALA A 188 -9.46 -6.44 8.04
CA ALA A 188 -8.57 -6.78 9.15
C ALA A 188 -7.13 -6.31 8.88
N ALA A 189 -6.62 -6.48 7.66
CA ALA A 189 -5.32 -5.96 7.23
C ALA A 189 -5.27 -4.44 7.27
N PHE A 190 -6.34 -3.76 6.83
CA PHE A 190 -6.48 -2.31 6.94
C PHE A 190 -6.43 -1.84 8.40
N ILE A 191 -7.25 -2.41 9.28
CA ILE A 191 -7.28 -2.03 10.71
C ILE A 191 -5.93 -2.28 11.37
N ASN A 192 -5.28 -3.39 11.02
CA ASN A 192 -3.96 -3.73 11.53
C ASN A 192 -2.94 -2.62 11.23
N VAL A 193 -2.81 -2.19 9.97
CA VAL A 193 -1.87 -1.10 9.62
C VAL A 193 -2.35 0.26 10.12
N TRP A 194 -3.66 0.47 10.20
CA TRP A 194 -4.22 1.74 10.68
C TRP A 194 -3.95 1.96 12.17
N ALA A 195 -4.14 0.94 13.00
CA ALA A 195 -3.81 0.98 14.42
C ALA A 195 -2.29 1.08 14.69
N GLN A 196 -1.43 0.73 13.72
CA GLN A 196 0.01 0.95 13.82
C GLN A 196 0.38 2.43 13.65
N ASP A 197 -0.15 3.10 12.62
CA ASP A 197 0.38 4.41 12.19
C ASP A 197 -0.52 5.60 12.51
N ALA A 198 -1.82 5.38 12.68
CA ALA A 198 -2.76 6.39 13.16
C ALA A 198 -3.72 5.80 14.22
N PRO A 199 -3.17 5.35 15.37
CA PRO A 199 -3.99 4.83 16.46
C PRO A 199 -4.99 5.86 17.01
N ASP A 200 -4.67 7.14 16.92
CA ASP A 200 -5.54 8.27 17.26
C ASP A 200 -6.77 8.36 16.34
N SER A 201 -6.55 8.23 15.03
CA SER A 201 -7.60 8.20 14.01
C SER A 201 -8.48 6.96 14.17
N TYR A 202 -7.88 5.79 14.40
CA TYR A 202 -8.60 4.56 14.71
C TYR A 202 -9.46 4.70 15.98
N ALA A 203 -8.91 5.26 17.06
CA ALA A 203 -9.63 5.50 18.31
C ALA A 203 -10.81 6.46 18.12
N ALA A 204 -10.58 7.59 17.43
CA ALA A 204 -11.62 8.56 17.12
C ALA A 204 -12.76 7.93 16.29
N PHE A 205 -12.41 7.14 15.27
CA PHE A 205 -13.38 6.42 14.46
C PHE A 205 -14.19 5.42 15.27
N ALA A 206 -13.54 4.50 15.98
CA ALA A 206 -14.22 3.41 16.68
C ALA A 206 -15.16 3.94 17.78
N THR A 207 -14.74 4.97 18.50
CA THR A 207 -15.56 5.60 19.56
C THR A 207 -16.73 6.40 18.97
N ALA A 208 -16.52 7.15 17.89
CA ALA A 208 -17.58 7.87 17.19
C ALA A 208 -18.59 6.91 16.54
N LEU A 209 -18.13 5.80 15.98
CA LEU A 209 -18.98 4.77 15.38
C LEU A 209 -19.92 4.14 16.42
N PHE A 210 -19.42 3.89 17.63
CA PHE A 210 -20.25 3.43 18.75
C PHE A 210 -21.27 4.48 19.18
N ASP A 211 -20.84 5.73 19.37
CA ASP A 211 -21.70 6.79 19.89
C ASP A 211 -22.77 7.26 18.87
N ASN A 212 -22.44 7.26 17.58
CA ASN A 212 -23.24 7.94 16.54
C ASN A 212 -23.78 7.00 15.45
N ALA A 213 -23.49 5.71 15.51
CA ALA A 213 -23.74 4.75 14.42
C ALA A 213 -23.15 5.20 13.05
N SER A 214 -22.20 6.13 13.09
CA SER A 214 -21.51 6.64 11.92
C SER A 214 -20.23 7.35 12.33
N ALA A 215 -19.20 7.25 11.51
CA ALA A 215 -17.91 7.88 11.74
C ALA A 215 -17.19 8.11 10.41
N ASN A 216 -16.32 9.11 10.36
CA ASN A 216 -15.43 9.31 9.22
C ASN A 216 -14.13 8.56 9.47
N LEU A 217 -13.54 7.94 8.45
CA LEU A 217 -12.19 7.37 8.53
C LEU A 217 -11.13 8.49 8.63
N ALA A 218 -11.23 9.38 9.62
CA ALA A 218 -10.37 10.54 9.81
C ALA A 218 -10.30 10.93 11.30
N PRO A 219 -9.19 11.51 11.78
CA PRO A 219 -9.03 11.79 13.21
C PRO A 219 -9.96 12.91 13.72
N ASP A 220 -10.29 13.91 12.89
CA ASP A 220 -11.05 15.09 13.33
C ASP A 220 -12.57 14.85 13.41
N GLN A 221 -13.08 13.78 12.77
CA GLN A 221 -14.51 13.49 12.65
C GLN A 221 -15.37 14.67 12.11
N MET A 222 -14.76 15.72 11.55
CA MET A 222 -15.43 16.98 11.16
C MET A 222 -16.09 16.93 9.78
N GLY A 223 -16.49 15.73 9.32
CA GLY A 223 -17.15 15.53 8.03
C GLY A 223 -16.23 15.52 6.80
N ARG A 224 -14.91 15.61 6.99
CA ARG A 224 -13.91 15.38 5.93
C ARG A 224 -13.53 13.89 5.91
N GLY A 225 -13.42 13.32 4.72
CA GLY A 225 -13.04 11.92 4.50
C GLY A 225 -14.22 10.95 4.30
N LEU A 226 -13.91 9.70 4.00
CA LEU A 226 -14.91 8.64 3.77
C LEU A 226 -15.75 8.42 5.04
N ARG A 227 -17.07 8.67 4.94
CA ARG A 227 -18.02 8.47 6.03
C ARG A 227 -18.62 7.07 5.98
N ILE A 228 -18.46 6.34 7.07
CA ILE A 228 -19.06 5.03 7.31
C ILE A 228 -20.35 5.25 8.09
N LYS A 229 -21.47 4.73 7.58
CA LYS A 229 -22.78 4.76 8.26
C LYS A 229 -23.25 3.32 8.43
N VAL A 230 -23.58 2.97 9.67
CA VAL A 230 -24.03 1.62 10.04
C VAL A 230 -25.49 1.45 9.66
N THR A 231 -25.86 0.31 9.09
CA THR A 231 -27.27 -0.03 8.82
C THR A 231 -28.00 -0.44 10.11
N ASN A 232 -29.33 -0.30 10.13
CA ASN A 232 -30.12 -0.75 11.28
C ASN A 232 -29.96 -2.26 11.54
N ALA A 233 -29.83 -3.07 10.49
CA ALA A 233 -29.61 -4.51 10.61
C ALA A 233 -28.36 -4.84 11.42
N LEU A 234 -27.26 -4.10 11.19
CA LEU A 234 -26.02 -4.29 11.93
C LEU A 234 -26.09 -3.73 13.37
N LEU A 235 -26.82 -2.62 13.60
CA LEU A 235 -27.05 -2.08 14.95
C LEU A 235 -27.89 -3.01 15.85
N GLU A 236 -28.85 -3.71 15.23
CA GLU A 236 -29.75 -4.67 15.88
C GLU A 236 -29.14 -6.07 16.03
N ALA A 237 -28.01 -6.36 15.37
CA ALA A 237 -27.39 -7.68 15.42
C ALA A 237 -26.91 -8.05 16.83
N ASP A 238 -27.28 -9.26 17.28
CA ASP A 238 -26.92 -9.78 18.60
C ASP A 238 -25.53 -10.42 18.59
N TYR A 239 -24.54 -9.61 19.00
CA TYR A 239 -23.16 -10.03 19.12
C TYR A 239 -22.98 -11.30 19.97
N ASN A 240 -23.75 -11.49 21.06
CA ASN A 240 -23.56 -12.67 21.90
C ASN A 240 -24.00 -13.94 21.17
N ARG A 241 -25.10 -13.88 20.41
CA ARG A 241 -25.53 -15.00 19.56
C ARG A 241 -24.57 -15.27 18.42
N ILE A 242 -23.99 -14.23 17.83
CA ILE A 242 -22.96 -14.36 16.79
C ILE A 242 -21.69 -15.01 17.36
N ALA A 243 -21.23 -14.56 18.52
CA ALA A 243 -20.06 -15.10 19.21
C ALA A 243 -20.23 -16.58 19.57
N THR A 244 -21.41 -16.98 20.05
CA THR A 244 -21.76 -18.38 20.29
C THR A 244 -21.67 -19.20 19.01
N ARG A 245 -22.26 -18.71 17.91
CA ARG A 245 -22.22 -19.41 16.62
C ARG A 245 -20.80 -19.53 16.05
N MET A 246 -19.97 -18.49 16.17
CA MET A 246 -18.56 -18.57 15.79
C MET A 246 -17.83 -19.66 16.60
N THR A 247 -18.10 -19.73 17.91
CA THR A 247 -17.52 -20.76 18.79
C THR A 247 -17.95 -22.16 18.38
N GLU A 248 -19.25 -22.38 18.11
CA GLU A 248 -19.80 -23.66 17.65
C GLU A 248 -19.17 -24.11 16.32
N LYS A 249 -18.91 -23.16 15.42
CA LYS A 249 -18.22 -23.38 14.14
C LYS A 249 -16.70 -23.44 14.25
N LYS A 250 -16.15 -23.32 15.47
CA LYS A 250 -14.70 -23.32 15.76
C LYS A 250 -13.93 -22.18 15.08
N PHE A 251 -14.61 -21.08 14.78
CA PHE A 251 -13.96 -19.85 14.39
C PHE A 251 -13.45 -19.09 15.61
N PRO A 252 -12.33 -18.37 15.50
CA PRO A 252 -11.96 -17.39 16.50
C PRO A 252 -13.09 -16.37 16.70
N VAL A 253 -13.34 -15.97 17.94
CA VAL A 253 -14.34 -14.96 18.24
C VAL A 253 -13.65 -13.58 18.27
N PRO A 254 -14.03 -12.64 17.40
CA PRO A 254 -13.52 -11.27 17.44
C PRO A 254 -13.97 -10.57 18.72
N SER A 255 -13.25 -9.55 19.18
CA SER A 255 -13.77 -8.72 20.27
C SER A 255 -15.01 -7.93 19.81
N GLN A 256 -15.78 -7.38 20.75
CA GLN A 256 -16.90 -6.50 20.40
C GLN A 256 -16.46 -5.31 19.54
N ALA A 257 -15.28 -4.75 19.79
CA ALA A 257 -14.76 -3.63 19.01
C ALA A 257 -14.34 -4.06 17.59
N ASP A 258 -13.65 -5.20 17.44
CA ASP A 258 -13.28 -5.68 16.11
C ASP A 258 -14.50 -6.02 15.28
N TRP A 259 -15.44 -6.74 15.86
CA TRP A 259 -16.68 -7.09 15.19
C TRP A 259 -17.44 -5.84 14.75
N MET A 260 -17.57 -4.84 15.63
CA MET A 260 -18.24 -3.58 15.34
C MET A 260 -17.54 -2.80 14.21
N VAL A 261 -16.24 -2.58 14.31
CA VAL A 261 -15.47 -1.77 13.36
C VAL A 261 -15.37 -2.49 12.00
N MET A 262 -15.00 -3.77 11.99
CA MET A 262 -14.83 -4.53 10.76
C MET A 262 -16.16 -4.70 10.03
N SER A 263 -17.23 -5.03 10.76
CA SER A 263 -18.55 -5.20 10.15
C SER A 263 -19.09 -3.90 9.61
N ALA A 264 -18.88 -2.76 10.30
CA ALA A 264 -19.35 -1.46 9.79
C ALA A 264 -18.61 -1.01 8.53
N ILE A 265 -17.28 -1.17 8.47
CA ILE A 265 -16.50 -0.84 7.26
C ILE A 265 -16.95 -1.74 6.10
N ARG A 266 -17.13 -3.04 6.36
CA ARG A 266 -17.64 -3.99 5.35
C ARG A 266 -19.04 -3.61 4.87
N ASP A 267 -19.99 -3.44 5.78
CA ASP A 267 -21.39 -3.15 5.48
C ASP A 267 -21.54 -1.86 4.66
N SER A 268 -20.74 -0.84 4.97
CA SER A 268 -20.74 0.42 4.20
C SER A 268 -20.28 0.29 2.75
N SER A 269 -19.62 -0.82 2.41
CA SER A 269 -19.11 -1.11 1.07
C SER A 269 -20.09 -1.98 0.25
N ASN A 270 -21.19 -2.44 0.85
CA ASN A 270 -22.19 -3.25 0.16
C ASN A 270 -23.25 -2.41 -0.56
N VAL A 271 -23.46 -2.71 -1.85
CA VAL A 271 -24.51 -2.12 -2.68
C VAL A 271 -25.71 -3.04 -2.95
N VAL A 272 -25.67 -4.32 -2.54
CA VAL A 272 -26.70 -5.32 -2.92
C VAL A 272 -27.39 -6.02 -1.73
N THR A 273 -26.71 -6.30 -0.60
CA THR A 273 -27.33 -6.90 0.60
C THR A 273 -26.73 -6.36 1.90
N PRO A 274 -27.52 -6.10 2.96
CA PRO A 274 -27.00 -5.72 4.28
C PRO A 274 -26.10 -6.81 4.86
N PHE A 275 -24.98 -6.43 5.48
CA PHE A 275 -24.09 -7.33 6.20
C PHE A 275 -24.33 -7.20 7.71
N THR A 276 -24.60 -8.32 8.37
CA THR A 276 -24.97 -8.34 9.80
C THR A 276 -23.80 -8.72 10.70
N GLY A 277 -22.64 -9.04 10.12
CA GLY A 277 -21.48 -9.50 10.88
C GLY A 277 -21.62 -10.93 11.37
N ASP A 278 -22.56 -11.69 10.80
CA ASP A 278 -22.85 -13.07 11.13
C ASP A 278 -21.97 -14.00 10.28
N PRO A 279 -21.35 -15.05 10.86
CA PRO A 279 -20.58 -16.00 10.09
C PRO A 279 -21.42 -16.73 9.04
N ASP A 280 -22.75 -16.81 9.20
CA ASP A 280 -23.67 -17.44 8.23
C ASP A 280 -24.14 -16.50 7.12
N ASP A 281 -23.75 -15.22 7.14
CA ASP A 281 -24.12 -14.28 6.09
C ASP A 281 -23.63 -14.81 4.73
N TRP A 282 -24.52 -14.84 3.73
CA TRP A 282 -24.20 -15.29 2.36
C TRP A 282 -22.94 -14.60 1.82
N VAL A 283 -22.79 -13.31 2.10
CA VAL A 283 -21.64 -12.50 1.70
C VAL A 283 -20.34 -13.04 2.30
N SER A 284 -20.35 -13.49 3.57
CA SER A 284 -19.20 -14.11 4.25
C SER A 284 -18.72 -15.40 3.57
N HIS A 285 -19.60 -16.09 2.83
CA HIS A 285 -19.33 -17.41 2.27
C HIS A 285 -19.15 -17.44 0.75
N VAL A 286 -19.73 -16.50 0.00
CA VAL A 286 -19.76 -16.57 -1.48
C VAL A 286 -18.96 -15.49 -2.18
N LEU A 287 -18.75 -14.33 -1.55
CA LEU A 287 -17.95 -13.25 -2.15
C LEU A 287 -16.56 -13.11 -1.50
N GLY A 288 -16.22 -13.95 -0.50
CA GLY A 288 -15.06 -13.69 0.34
C GLY A 288 -15.27 -12.41 1.16
N ASP A 289 -14.24 -11.58 1.29
CA ASP A 289 -14.41 -10.26 1.90
C ASP A 289 -15.31 -9.33 1.06
N GLY A 290 -15.64 -9.71 -0.19
CA GLY A 290 -16.34 -8.95 -1.22
C GLY A 290 -15.91 -7.48 -1.33
N SER A 291 -14.69 -7.16 -0.90
CA SER A 291 -14.13 -5.82 -0.88
C SER A 291 -13.06 -5.77 -1.94
N PHE A 292 -13.29 -4.92 -2.94
CA PHE A 292 -12.37 -4.77 -4.05
C PHE A 292 -11.14 -4.01 -3.57
N SER A 293 -9.98 -4.31 -4.12
CA SER A 293 -8.75 -3.63 -3.74
C SER A 293 -8.75 -2.11 -4.03
N SER A 294 -9.73 -1.60 -4.79
CA SER A 294 -10.02 -0.16 -4.94
C SER A 294 -10.71 0.47 -3.71
N GLU A 295 -11.45 -0.32 -2.93
CA GLU A 295 -12.02 0.11 -1.65
C GLU A 295 -10.92 0.24 -0.60
N LEU A 296 -10.00 -0.73 -0.55
CA LEU A 296 -8.83 -0.66 0.33
C LEU A 296 -8.00 0.61 0.06
N ASP A 297 -7.75 0.95 -1.20
CA ASP A 297 -7.08 2.20 -1.57
C ASP A 297 -7.82 3.42 -1.02
N THR A 298 -9.16 3.41 -1.12
CA THR A 298 -9.99 4.50 -0.60
C THR A 298 -9.87 4.60 0.92
N TRP A 299 -9.92 3.47 1.64
CA TRP A 299 -9.75 3.46 3.09
C TRP A 299 -8.37 3.97 3.50
N LEU A 300 -7.30 3.46 2.88
CA LEU A 300 -5.92 3.86 3.17
C LEU A 300 -5.72 5.36 2.95
N ARG A 301 -6.22 5.92 1.84
CA ARG A 301 -6.12 7.36 1.54
C ARG A 301 -6.86 8.24 2.54
N ASN A 302 -7.95 7.75 3.11
CA ASN A 302 -8.77 8.52 4.03
C ASN A 302 -8.28 8.42 5.47
N ALA A 303 -7.66 7.30 5.87
CA ALA A 303 -7.34 6.95 7.27
C ALA A 303 -6.48 7.97 8.07
N GLY A 304 -5.89 8.96 7.39
CA GLY A 304 -5.13 10.05 8.02
C GLY A 304 -3.72 9.67 8.46
N ALA A 305 -3.18 8.58 7.93
CA ALA A 305 -1.88 8.02 8.34
C ALA A 305 -0.76 8.21 7.32
N TRP A 306 -1.05 8.10 6.01
CA TRP A 306 -0.03 7.93 4.97
C TRP A 306 -0.01 9.12 4.00
N GLY A 307 0.83 10.11 4.30
CA GLY A 307 0.98 11.35 3.53
C GLY A 307 1.82 11.20 2.25
N GLY A 308 2.61 10.13 2.12
CA GLY A 308 3.41 9.81 0.93
C GLY A 308 2.60 9.28 -0.25
N GLY A 309 1.30 9.06 -0.06
CA GLY A 309 0.39 8.52 -1.05
C GLY A 309 0.17 7.01 -0.89
N VAL A 310 -0.88 6.55 -1.56
CA VAL A 310 -1.20 5.13 -1.70
C VAL A 310 -1.03 4.79 -3.16
N ILE A 311 -0.31 3.72 -3.47
CA ILE A 311 -0.24 3.17 -4.82
C ILE A 311 -0.76 1.75 -4.81
N ARG A 312 -1.35 1.37 -5.92
CA ARG A 312 -1.75 0.00 -6.18
C ARG A 312 -0.78 -0.57 -7.20
N VAL A 313 -0.13 -1.64 -6.79
CA VAL A 313 0.74 -2.46 -7.64
C VAL A 313 -0.11 -3.69 -8.00
N SER A 314 -1.08 -3.51 -8.89
CA SER A 314 -1.95 -4.59 -9.38
C SER A 314 -1.65 -5.01 -10.81
N ASN A 315 -2.04 -6.24 -11.10
CA ASN A 315 -1.91 -6.99 -12.35
C ASN A 315 -2.65 -6.40 -13.57
N ASP A 316 -3.18 -5.16 -13.51
CA ASP A 316 -3.92 -4.55 -14.62
C ASP A 316 -2.99 -3.98 -15.71
N LEU A 317 -1.68 -3.86 -15.44
CA LEU A 317 -0.69 -3.28 -16.35
C LEU A 317 0.62 -4.09 -16.50
N LEU A 318 0.94 -5.02 -15.59
CA LEU A 318 2.16 -5.86 -15.61
C LEU A 318 1.89 -7.21 -14.93
N THR A 319 2.52 -8.28 -15.40
CA THR A 319 2.49 -9.60 -14.76
C THR A 319 3.10 -9.54 -13.37
N ALA A 320 2.33 -9.79 -12.31
CA ALA A 320 2.84 -9.85 -10.93
C ALA A 320 3.92 -10.94 -10.78
N THR A 321 5.20 -10.56 -10.83
CA THR A 321 6.33 -11.49 -10.72
C THR A 321 6.98 -11.46 -9.34
N LEU A 322 7.75 -12.50 -9.02
CA LEU A 322 8.60 -12.50 -7.83
C LEU A 322 9.58 -11.31 -7.83
N GLU A 323 10.13 -10.94 -8.99
CA GLU A 323 11.11 -9.86 -9.09
C GLU A 323 10.50 -8.48 -8.80
N GLU A 324 9.25 -8.26 -9.18
CA GLU A 324 8.52 -7.05 -8.79
C GLU A 324 8.16 -7.07 -7.31
N ALA A 325 7.69 -8.21 -6.79
CA ALA A 325 7.33 -8.35 -5.38
C ALA A 325 8.54 -8.11 -4.45
N LYS A 326 9.75 -8.50 -4.85
CA LYS A 326 11.01 -8.22 -4.14
C LYS A 326 11.30 -6.73 -3.96
N ARG A 327 10.69 -5.84 -4.76
CA ARG A 327 10.85 -4.38 -4.65
C ARG A 327 10.00 -3.76 -3.54
N LEU A 328 9.08 -4.52 -2.94
CA LEU A 328 8.26 -4.03 -1.83
C LEU A 328 9.13 -3.83 -0.57
N GLU A 329 9.04 -2.64 0.03
CA GLU A 329 9.84 -2.24 1.19
C GLU A 329 8.97 -2.11 2.46
N PRO A 330 8.61 -3.19 3.17
CA PRO A 330 7.71 -3.13 4.34
C PRO A 330 8.27 -2.33 5.53
N ILE A 331 9.56 -1.96 5.49
CA ILE A 331 10.20 -1.06 6.45
C ILE A 331 9.83 0.40 6.17
N ARG A 332 9.62 0.77 4.90
CA ARG A 332 9.35 2.15 4.45
C ARG A 332 7.89 2.37 4.05
N SER A 333 7.11 1.31 3.91
CA SER A 333 5.71 1.35 3.52
C SER A 333 4.90 0.26 4.19
N ARG A 334 3.59 0.42 4.21
CA ARG A 334 2.65 -0.66 4.51
C ARG A 334 2.27 -1.34 3.21
N CYS A 335 2.76 -2.56 3.02
CA CYS A 335 2.47 -3.36 1.84
C CYS A 335 1.42 -4.41 2.21
N LEU A 336 0.21 -4.24 1.71
CA LEU A 336 -0.88 -5.20 1.86
C LEU A 336 -0.92 -6.03 0.58
N LEU A 337 -0.51 -7.28 0.66
CA LEU A 337 -0.45 -8.17 -0.49
C LEU A 337 -1.83 -8.78 -0.76
N GLU A 338 -2.22 -8.77 -2.03
CA GLU A 338 -3.33 -9.54 -2.56
C GLU A 338 -2.78 -10.90 -2.99
N ILE A 339 -3.29 -11.98 -2.38
CA ILE A 339 -2.84 -13.34 -2.64
C ILE A 339 -4.02 -14.28 -2.81
N ASP A 340 -3.79 -15.44 -3.43
CA ASP A 340 -4.60 -16.63 -3.19
C ASP A 340 -4.17 -17.24 -1.85
N VAL A 341 -5.15 -17.60 -1.01
CA VAL A 341 -4.91 -18.18 0.32
C VAL A 341 -4.09 -19.47 0.26
N GLY A 342 -4.04 -20.12 -0.91
CA GLY A 342 -3.18 -21.23 -1.26
C GLY A 342 -1.68 -20.97 -1.03
N MET A 343 -1.25 -19.71 -0.90
CA MET A 343 0.11 -19.37 -0.47
C MET A 343 0.36 -19.73 1.01
N LEU A 344 -0.67 -19.66 1.85
CA LEU A 344 -0.59 -19.84 3.30
C LEU A 344 -1.11 -21.19 3.79
N ASN A 345 -2.05 -21.78 3.08
CA ASN A 345 -2.69 -23.04 3.45
C ASN A 345 -3.06 -23.86 2.20
N ASN A 346 -3.54 -25.08 2.40
CA ASN A 346 -4.01 -25.94 1.29
C ASN A 346 -5.48 -25.63 0.95
N SER A 347 -5.78 -24.39 0.62
CA SER A 347 -7.10 -23.92 0.17
C SER A 347 -6.94 -22.95 -1.00
N THR A 348 -8.06 -22.47 -1.55
CA THR A 348 -8.08 -21.50 -2.66
C THR A 348 -9.11 -20.43 -2.39
N GLY A 349 -8.84 -19.21 -2.85
CA GLY A 349 -9.67 -18.04 -2.61
C GLY A 349 -8.83 -16.80 -2.34
N GLY A 350 -9.32 -15.64 -2.77
CA GLY A 350 -8.64 -14.37 -2.54
C GLY A 350 -8.46 -14.06 -1.06
N HIS A 351 -7.30 -13.52 -0.69
CA HIS A 351 -6.96 -13.18 0.68
C HIS A 351 -5.97 -12.03 0.73
N THR A 352 -6.12 -11.15 1.73
CA THR A 352 -5.24 -10.00 1.93
C THR A 352 -4.37 -10.21 3.16
N VAL A 353 -3.07 -9.97 3.03
CA VAL A 353 -2.08 -10.12 4.11
C VAL A 353 -1.22 -8.88 4.20
N VAL A 354 -0.64 -8.60 5.37
CA VAL A 354 0.30 -7.48 5.50
C VAL A 354 1.72 -8.01 5.48
N LEU A 355 2.55 -7.55 4.54
CA LEU A 355 3.96 -7.94 4.46
C LEU A 355 4.73 -7.35 5.65
N ARG A 356 5.52 -8.19 6.32
CA ARG A 356 6.27 -7.87 7.55
C ARG A 356 7.79 -8.06 7.41
N SER A 357 8.24 -8.67 6.33
CA SER A 357 9.66 -8.76 5.99
C SER A 357 9.86 -8.53 4.50
N PRO A 358 11.07 -8.17 4.05
CA PRO A 358 11.41 -8.27 2.64
C PRO A 358 11.08 -9.67 2.09
N ILE A 359 10.64 -9.71 0.83
CA ILE A 359 10.48 -10.96 0.10
C ILE A 359 11.86 -11.33 -0.42
N THR A 360 12.32 -12.53 -0.10
CA THR A 360 13.66 -13.01 -0.50
C THR A 360 13.55 -14.37 -1.16
N GLN A 361 14.55 -14.73 -1.96
CA GLN A 361 14.64 -16.05 -2.56
C GLN A 361 16.00 -16.66 -2.21
N THR A 362 15.98 -17.87 -1.69
CA THR A 362 17.19 -18.63 -1.39
C THR A 362 17.82 -19.20 -2.68
N PRO A 363 19.11 -19.59 -2.67
CA PRO A 363 19.77 -20.14 -3.86
C PRO A 363 19.12 -21.42 -4.42
N ASP A 364 18.46 -22.20 -3.57
CA ASP A 364 17.67 -23.39 -3.93
C ASP A 364 16.27 -23.05 -4.48
N GLY A 365 15.96 -21.76 -4.67
CA GLY A 365 14.76 -21.30 -5.35
C GLY A 365 13.53 -21.13 -4.45
N VAL A 366 13.68 -21.26 -3.12
CA VAL A 366 12.59 -21.08 -2.15
C VAL A 366 12.39 -19.60 -1.87
N VAL A 367 11.17 -19.13 -2.06
CA VAL A 367 10.74 -17.77 -1.70
C VAL A 367 10.37 -17.75 -0.22
N THR A 368 10.92 -16.79 0.52
CA THR A 368 10.63 -16.60 1.94
C THR A 368 10.20 -15.17 2.25
N LEU A 369 9.15 -15.06 3.06
CA LEU A 369 8.59 -13.81 3.54
C LEU A 369 7.87 -14.04 4.86
N LYS A 370 7.74 -13.00 5.68
CA LYS A 370 6.88 -12.98 6.86
C LYS A 370 5.68 -12.08 6.56
N VAL A 371 4.49 -12.56 6.87
CA VAL A 371 3.25 -11.80 6.70
C VAL A 371 2.44 -11.81 7.98
N TRP A 372 1.60 -10.81 8.18
CA TRP A 372 0.53 -10.81 9.17
C TRP A 372 -0.78 -11.27 8.50
N SER A 373 -1.48 -12.21 9.13
CA SER A 373 -2.77 -12.74 8.69
C SER A 373 -3.48 -13.51 9.81
N TRP A 374 -4.81 -13.34 9.93
CA TRP A 374 -5.65 -13.93 10.98
C TRP A 374 -5.11 -13.68 12.39
N ALA A 375 -4.93 -12.40 12.75
CA ALA A 375 -4.48 -11.96 14.07
C ALA A 375 -3.09 -12.50 14.50
N GLY A 376 -2.20 -12.79 13.56
CA GLY A 376 -0.88 -13.32 13.88
C GLY A 376 0.12 -13.27 12.73
N LEU A 377 1.39 -13.36 13.09
CA LEU A 377 2.50 -13.47 12.15
C LEU A 377 2.61 -14.89 11.59
N ARG A 378 2.95 -14.99 10.32
CA ARG A 378 3.15 -16.24 9.58
C ARG A 378 4.44 -16.16 8.80
N ASP A 379 5.27 -17.18 8.97
CA ASP A 379 6.41 -17.41 8.09
C ASP A 379 5.94 -18.19 6.87
N VAL A 380 6.24 -17.66 5.68
CA VAL A 380 5.87 -18.25 4.39
C VAL A 380 7.15 -18.74 3.72
N ARG A 381 7.11 -19.99 3.27
CA ARG A 381 8.18 -20.63 2.51
C ARG A 381 7.55 -21.43 1.38
N VAL A 382 7.69 -20.96 0.15
CA VAL A 382 7.05 -21.56 -1.04
C VAL A 382 8.04 -21.61 -2.21
N THR A 383 7.77 -22.43 -3.22
CA THR A 383 8.55 -22.37 -4.46
C THR A 383 8.28 -21.05 -5.20
N LYS A 384 9.19 -20.64 -6.09
CA LYS A 384 8.96 -19.49 -6.97
C LYS A 384 7.64 -19.61 -7.75
N GLU A 385 7.41 -20.76 -8.38
CA GLU A 385 6.19 -21.03 -9.15
C GLU A 385 4.95 -20.85 -8.28
N LYS A 386 4.91 -21.49 -7.10
CA LYS A 386 3.79 -21.34 -6.18
C LYS A 386 3.58 -19.90 -5.73
N PHE A 387 4.65 -19.15 -5.50
CA PHE A 387 4.56 -17.73 -5.16
C PHE A 387 3.91 -16.93 -6.31
N GLU A 388 4.41 -17.07 -7.53
CA GLU A 388 3.92 -16.33 -8.70
C GLU A 388 2.47 -16.73 -9.06
N ASP A 389 2.08 -17.99 -8.84
CA ASP A 389 0.71 -18.47 -9.04
C ASP A 389 -0.28 -17.91 -8.01
N THR A 390 0.19 -17.59 -6.81
CA THR A 390 -0.66 -17.19 -5.68
C THR A 390 -0.49 -15.73 -5.27
N TYR A 391 0.38 -14.98 -5.95
CA TYR A 391 0.56 -13.55 -5.72
C TYR A 391 -0.16 -12.76 -6.81
N HIS A 392 -1.01 -11.81 -6.41
CA HIS A 392 -1.86 -11.05 -7.34
C HIS A 392 -1.57 -9.55 -7.35
N GLY A 393 -0.76 -9.06 -6.40
CA GLY A 393 -0.35 -7.67 -6.32
C GLY A 393 -0.26 -7.17 -4.89
N ALA A 394 -0.13 -5.85 -4.73
CA ALA A 394 -0.13 -5.22 -3.42
C ALA A 394 -0.67 -3.79 -3.46
N ASN A 395 -1.37 -3.39 -2.40
CA ASN A 395 -1.57 -1.98 -2.06
C ASN A 395 -0.40 -1.53 -1.19
N VAL A 396 0.21 -0.40 -1.53
CA VAL A 396 1.37 0.16 -0.83
C VAL A 396 1.02 1.55 -0.33
N ALA A 397 0.99 1.73 0.99
CA ALA A 397 0.84 3.03 1.63
C ALA A 397 2.20 3.51 2.15
N PHE A 398 2.67 4.65 1.64
CA PHE A 398 3.99 5.18 2.00
C PHE A 398 3.96 5.95 3.32
N LEU A 399 4.93 5.66 4.19
CA LEU A 399 5.08 6.25 5.53
C LEU A 399 5.60 7.68 5.51
#